data_AF-A0A833PAU3-F1
#
_entry.id   AF-A0A833PAU3-F1
#
_cell.length_a   1.000
_cell.length_b   1.000
_cell.length_c   1.000
_cell.angle_alpha   90.00
_cell.angle_beta   90.00
_cell.angle_gamma   90.00
#
_symmetry.space_group_name_H-M   'P 1'
#
loop_
_entity.id
_entity.type
_entity.pdbx_description
1 polymer ?
#
loop_
_entity_poly.entity_id
_entity_poly.type
_entity_poly.pdbx_seq_one_letter_code
_entity_poly.pdbx_strand_id
1 'polypeptide(L)' 'MAGGSQIIINKNGITFITPSKFESKAGQHLFKSGEKVNVVLPNFNPIEPICEDCLRAAAVSGSSYMLR' A
#
# COMPACT_ATOMS: atom_id res chain seq x y z
N MET A 1 4.84 36.94 3.11
CA MET A 1 4.37 37.11 4.51
C MET A 1 3.19 36.19 4.75
N ALA A 2 3.28 35.27 5.72
CA ALA A 2 2.24 34.28 6.05
C ALA A 2 1.45 34.66 7.33
N GLY A 3 1.25 35.97 7.57
CA GLY A 3 0.90 36.50 8.89
C GLY A 3 -0.55 36.29 9.37
N GLY A 4 -1.41 35.61 8.60
CA GLY A 4 -2.83 35.42 8.95
C GLY A 4 -3.25 33.96 9.17
N SER A 5 -2.36 33.00 8.93
CA SER A 5 -2.71 31.58 9.03
C SER A 5 -2.55 31.08 10.47
N GLN A 6 -3.56 30.39 11.00
CA GLN A 6 -3.57 29.85 12.36
C GLN A 6 -4.22 28.47 12.40
N ILE A 7 -3.81 27.65 13.37
CA ILE A 7 -4.45 26.37 13.70
C ILE A 7 -4.90 26.46 15.16
N ILE A 8 -6.19 26.23 15.41
CA ILE A 8 -6.77 26.22 16.75
C ILE A 8 -7.14 24.78 17.11
N ILE A 9 -6.67 24.30 18.27
CA ILE A 9 -6.94 22.96 18.79
C ILE A 9 -7.59 23.11 20.17
N ASN A 10 -8.79 22.58 20.36
CA ASN A 10 -9.50 22.62 21.64
C ASN A 10 -10.45 21.40 21.80
N LYS A 11 -11.25 21.38 22.87
CA LYS A 11 -12.19 20.28 23.17
C LYS A 11 -13.18 19.99 22.02
N ASN A 12 -13.48 20.97 21.17
CA ASN A 12 -14.41 20.84 20.06
C ASN A 12 -13.75 20.33 18.77
N GLY A 13 -12.42 20.26 18.71
CA GLY A 13 -11.69 19.73 17.55
C GLY A 13 -10.57 20.66 17.05
N ILE A 14 -10.28 20.54 15.75
CA ILE A 14 -9.21 21.25 15.04
C ILE A 14 -9.83 22.19 13.99
N THR A 15 -9.46 23.47 14.05
CA THR A 15 -9.93 24.50 13.10
C THR A 15 -8.74 25.15 12.40
N PHE A 16 -8.82 25.24 11.06
CA PHE A 16 -7.83 25.93 10.23
C PHE A 16 -8.34 27.33 9.87
N ILE A 17 -7.55 28.36 10.17
CA ILE A 17 -7.83 29.74 9.77
C ILE A 17 -6.79 30.11 8.72
N THR A 18 -7.23 30.44 7.51
CA THR A 18 -6.37 30.89 6.43
C THR A 18 -6.98 32.12 5.76
N PRO A 19 -6.18 33.16 5.43
CA PRO A 19 -6.69 34.35 4.74
C PRO A 19 -7.04 34.11 3.26
N SER A 20 -6.72 32.93 2.73
CA SER A 20 -6.98 32.52 1.36
C SER A 20 -7.43 31.06 1.33
N LYS A 21 -7.83 30.57 0.16
CA LYS A 21 -8.34 29.21 -0.04
C LYS A 21 -7.40 28.16 0.57
N PHE A 22 -7.94 27.35 1.47
CA PHE A 22 -7.28 26.16 2.00
C PHE A 22 -7.68 24.95 1.15
N GLU A 23 -6.71 24.30 0.51
CA GLU A 23 -6.90 23.03 -0.21
C GLU A 23 -6.08 21.94 0.48
N SER A 24 -6.76 21.04 1.20
CA SER A 24 -6.13 19.83 1.72
C SER A 24 -6.15 18.76 0.64
N LYS A 25 -5.00 18.50 0.02
CA LYS A 25 -4.79 17.32 -0.82
C LYS A 25 -4.49 16.13 0.10
N ALA A 26 -5.51 15.65 0.81
CA ALA A 26 -5.42 14.34 1.44
C ALA A 26 -5.11 13.35 0.32
N GLY A 27 -3.97 12.66 0.42
CA GLY A 27 -3.60 11.62 -0.53
C GLY A 27 -4.66 10.54 -0.48
N GLN A 28 -5.63 10.62 -1.38
CA GLN A 28 -6.57 9.53 -1.61
C GLN A 28 -5.69 8.35 -1.99
N HIS A 29 -5.65 7.31 -1.17
CA HIS A 29 -5.00 6.07 -1.57
C HIS A 29 -5.71 5.65 -2.86
N LEU A 30 -5.04 5.90 -3.98
CA LEU A 30 -5.53 5.49 -5.28
C LEU A 30 -5.27 3.99 -5.33
N PHE A 31 -6.23 3.21 -4.85
CA PHE A 31 -6.20 1.77 -4.96
C PHE A 31 -6.33 1.44 -6.45
N LYS A 32 -5.18 1.33 -7.13
CA LYS A 32 -5.12 0.80 -8.48
C LYS A 32 -5.59 -0.66 -8.43
N SER A 33 -6.34 -1.09 -9.43
CA SER A 33 -6.74 -2.50 -9.56
C SER A 33 -5.51 -3.39 -9.57
N GLY A 34 -5.65 -4.63 -9.10
CA GLY A 34 -4.57 -5.61 -9.18
C GLY A 34 -4.07 -5.78 -10.62
N GLU A 35 -2.75 -5.84 -10.79
CA GLU A 35 -2.09 -6.04 -12.08
C GLU A 35 -1.56 -7.48 -12.16
N LYS A 36 -1.70 -8.12 -13.33
CA LYS A 36 -1.06 -9.40 -13.59
C LYS A 36 0.44 -9.14 -13.81
N VAL A 37 1.25 -9.49 -12.83
CA VAL A 37 2.71 -9.44 -12.95
C VAL A 37 3.20 -10.75 -13.55
N ASN A 38 3.99 -10.67 -14.62
CA ASN A 38 4.68 -11.83 -15.16
C ASN A 38 5.89 -12.13 -14.26
N VAL A 39 5.70 -13.02 -13.29
CA VAL A 39 6.75 -13.40 -12.33
C VAL A 39 7.57 -14.53 -12.93
N VAL A 40 8.88 -14.32 -13.09
CA VAL A 40 9.80 -15.42 -13.37
C VAL A 40 9.88 -16.26 -12.11
N LEU A 41 9.40 -17.49 -12.19
CA LEU A 41 9.51 -18.45 -11.09
C LEU A 41 10.99 -18.68 -10.78
N PRO A 42 11.40 -18.66 -9.49
CA PRO A 42 12.76 -19.03 -9.13
C PRO A 42 13.02 -20.47 -9.59
N ASN A 43 14.25 -20.74 -10.04
CA ASN A 43 14.67 -22.09 -10.40
C ASN A 43 14.52 -23.00 -9.17
N PHE A 44 13.48 -23.83 -9.16
CA PHE A 44 13.30 -24.84 -8.14
C PHE A 44 14.44 -25.85 -8.28
N ASN A 45 15.22 -25.99 -7.20
CA ASN A 45 16.23 -27.03 -7.12
C ASN A 45 15.48 -28.38 -7.08
N PRO A 46 15.67 -29.31 -8.02
CA PRO A 46 14.80 -30.47 -8.22
C PRO A 46 14.92 -31.57 -7.14
N ILE A 47 15.53 -31.27 -5.99
CA ILE A 47 15.87 -32.27 -4.97
C ILE A 47 14.65 -32.68 -4.14
N GLU A 48 13.56 -31.90 -4.14
CA GLU A 48 12.31 -32.27 -3.46
C GLU A 48 11.09 -31.97 -4.34
N PRO A 49 10.33 -32.99 -4.79
CA PRO A 49 9.11 -32.75 -5.56
C PRO A 49 8.06 -32.13 -4.64
N ILE A 50 7.80 -30.83 -4.81
CA ILE A 50 6.61 -30.19 -4.25
C ILE A 50 5.37 -30.77 -4.94
N CYS A 51 4.35 -31.12 -4.16
CA CYS A 51 3.11 -31.66 -4.72
C CYS A 51 2.40 -30.60 -5.59
N GLU A 52 1.73 -30.98 -6.68
CA GLU A 52 1.04 -30.02 -7.57
C GLU A 52 0.00 -29.18 -6.79
N ASP A 53 -0.66 -29.80 -5.82
CA ASP A 53 -1.60 -29.13 -4.93
C ASP A 53 -0.92 -28.10 -4.01
N CYS A 54 0.29 -28.41 -3.55
CA CYS A 54 1.12 -27.52 -2.74
C CYS A 54 1.51 -26.27 -3.54
N LEU A 55 1.82 -26.44 -4.83
CA LEU A 55 2.14 -25.34 -5.74
C LEU A 55 0.92 -24.45 -6.02
N ARG A 56 -0.25 -25.07 -6.27
CA ARG A 56 -1.52 -24.33 -6.44
C ARG A 56 -1.90 -23.56 -5.18
N ALA A 57 -1.75 -24.17 -4.00
CA ALA A 57 -2.05 -23.52 -2.72
C ALA A 57 -1.11 -22.34 -2.42
N ALA A 58 0.19 -22.47 -2.73
CA ALA A 58 1.15 -21.38 -2.59
C ALA A 58 0.83 -20.20 -3.53
N ALA A 59 0.43 -20.49 -4.78
CA ALA A 59 0.03 -19.47 -5.74
C ALA A 59 -1.25 -18.73 -5.32
N VAL A 60 -2.25 -19.45 -4.78
CA VAL A 60 -3.51 -18.85 -4.31
C VAL A 60 -3.32 -18.04 -3.03
N SER A 61 -2.42 -18.47 -2.14
CA SER A 61 -2.13 -17.77 -0.89
C SER A 61 -1.24 -16.53 -1.04
N GLY A 62 -0.74 -16.25 -2.25
CA GLY A 62 0.13 -15.09 -2.51
C GLY A 62 1.47 -15.16 -1.77
N SER A 63 1.84 -16.36 -1.27
CA SER A 63 3.07 -16.55 -0.52
C SER A 63 4.23 -16.63 -1.50
N SER A 64 4.88 -15.50 -1.74
CA SER A 64 6.18 -15.46 -2.41
C SER A 64 7.18 -16.23 -1.55
N TYR A 65 7.67 -17.36 -2.04
CA TYR A 65 8.69 -18.16 -1.38
C TYR A 65 10.02 -17.39 -1.44
N MET A 66 10.26 -16.49 -0.48
CA MET A 66 11.58 -15.90 -0.25
C MET A 66 12.47 -16.97 0.36
N LEU A 67 13.22 -17.68 -0.50
CA LEU A 67 14.41 -18.40 -0.05
C LEU A 67 15.43 -17.34 0.39
N ARG A 68 15.79 -17.39 1.66
CA ARG A 68 16.78 -16.54 2.29
C ARG A 68 18.20 -17.05 1.98
#